data_AF-I0WG70-F1
#
_entry.id   AF-I0WG70-F1
#
_cell.length_a   1.000
_cell.length_b   1.000
_cell.length_c   1.000
_cell.angle_alpha   90.00
_cell.angle_beta   90.00
_cell.angle_gamma   90.00
#
_symmetry.space_group_name_H-M   'P 1'
#
loop_
_entity.id
_entity.type
_entity.pdbx_description
1 polymer ?
#
loop_
_entity_poly.entity_id
_entity_poly.type
_entity_poly.pdbx_seq_one_letter_code
_entity_poly.pdbx_strand_id
1 'polypeptide(L)'
;MKKSLFLITLVLTSLLNAQSQLWTGTYQTNFGPVKLISENGLIYGDYANNGTIIAYEYADRYYFELHGIFFNGNARGKFVWRFPNKEYLNNSGFTGYYAYDNTITLGKMKQQSIQYYSNFPNKTPEMAWTGRRTNTTKPVDLKTAVWSGRWNTTFGAIELNQVGSIVSGKYKDVGYIEGTFNKESGLLKGTFTNDGKMGYYEFKLSGNNYSGRWGWNPSMTGGKWDGTKLEKVNSQSVVSSSTSTTSSALTDSDNEIVTDQNSSKATYRIYLNSINVPTELEGTMSISNPLLHLYGFVGVKVFRVTNSGREEIKSFGQKSQYFFNRDEDHAFSENRERIYLPETPANYRDFYISTTDIANPNVAIEVELWHHLKGKRPGINADYGKTRQTLTLAQLLAAQNAKGYVEIGASCEVGILQNRNNSTARFNVKRIQ
;
A
#
# COMPACT_ATOMS: atom_id res chain seq x y z
N MET A 1 13.46 -0.36 -75.40
CA MET A 1 13.74 -0.78 -74.01
C MET A 1 12.83 0.00 -73.07
N LYS A 2 11.75 -0.61 -72.58
CA LYS A 2 10.79 0.01 -71.65
C LYS A 2 11.22 -0.33 -70.22
N LYS A 3 11.52 0.69 -69.41
CA LYS A 3 11.81 0.54 -67.97
C LYS A 3 10.49 0.61 -67.21
N SER A 4 10.00 -0.52 -66.72
CA SER A 4 8.89 -0.57 -65.77
C SER A 4 9.42 -0.22 -64.38
N LEU A 5 8.95 0.92 -63.85
CA LEU A 5 9.20 1.38 -62.49
C LEU A 5 8.30 0.57 -61.54
N PHE A 6 8.88 -0.33 -60.75
CA PHE A 6 8.17 -1.12 -59.75
C PHE A 6 7.92 -0.24 -58.52
N LEU A 7 6.70 0.29 -58.40
CA LEU A 7 6.23 1.01 -57.22
C LEU A 7 5.80 -0.02 -56.15
N ILE A 8 6.75 -0.50 -55.35
CA ILE A 8 6.43 -1.25 -54.12
C ILE A 8 6.07 -0.23 -53.06
N THR A 9 4.80 0.11 -52.98
CA THR A 9 4.24 0.89 -51.87
C THR A 9 4.34 0.07 -50.60
N LEU A 10 5.21 0.54 -49.71
CA LEU A 10 5.51 0.04 -48.38
C LEU A 10 4.26 0.12 -47.46
N VAL A 11 3.35 -0.86 -47.55
CA VAL A 11 2.26 -1.06 -46.58
C VAL A 11 2.73 -2.00 -45.48
N LEU A 12 3.78 -1.63 -44.75
CA LEU A 12 4.41 -2.49 -43.73
C LEU A 12 4.75 -1.77 -42.42
N THR A 13 4.04 -0.70 -42.03
CA THR A 13 4.35 0.08 -40.81
C THR A 13 3.20 0.23 -39.80
N SER A 14 2.01 -0.31 -40.03
CA SER A 14 0.87 -0.15 -39.10
C SER A 14 0.51 -1.37 -38.26
N LEU A 15 1.18 -2.52 -38.42
CA LEU A 15 0.87 -3.77 -37.68
C LEU A 15 1.61 -3.95 -36.35
N LEU A 16 2.46 -2.99 -35.92
CA LEU A 16 3.37 -3.21 -34.78
C LEU A 16 2.86 -2.81 -33.38
N ASN A 17 1.66 -2.26 -33.22
CA ASN A 17 1.21 -1.76 -31.89
C ASN A 17 -0.03 -2.45 -31.31
N ALA A 18 -0.45 -3.60 -31.83
CA ALA A 18 -1.30 -4.52 -31.06
C ALA A 18 -0.45 -5.29 -30.04
N GLN A 19 0.44 -4.59 -29.32
CA GLN A 19 1.03 -5.18 -28.12
C GLN A 19 -0.12 -5.44 -27.16
N SER A 20 -0.38 -6.72 -26.96
CA SER A 20 -1.39 -7.28 -26.08
C SER A 20 -1.48 -6.46 -24.79
N GLN A 21 -2.58 -5.75 -24.60
CA GLN A 21 -2.95 -5.05 -23.37
C GLN A 21 -3.32 -6.05 -22.26
N LEU A 22 -2.41 -6.98 -21.99
CA LEU A 22 -2.67 -8.17 -21.18
C LEU A 22 -3.12 -7.78 -19.78
N TRP A 23 -2.46 -6.76 -19.22
CA TRP A 23 -2.70 -6.25 -17.88
C TRP A 23 -3.67 -5.07 -17.80
N THR A 24 -4.19 -4.54 -18.91
CA THR A 24 -5.11 -3.38 -18.87
C THR A 24 -6.48 -3.77 -18.34
N GLY A 25 -6.98 -3.22 -17.25
CA GLY A 25 -8.33 -3.53 -16.79
C GLY A 25 -8.52 -3.28 -15.30
N THR A 26 -9.58 -3.86 -14.75
CA THR A 26 -9.84 -3.87 -13.31
C THR A 26 -9.68 -5.28 -12.76
N TYR A 27 -9.03 -5.38 -11.61
CA TYR A 27 -8.74 -6.60 -10.89
C TYR A 27 -9.27 -6.48 -9.47
N GLN A 28 -9.95 -7.50 -8.98
CA GLN A 28 -10.24 -7.63 -7.56
C GLN A 28 -9.14 -8.47 -6.92
N THR A 29 -8.42 -7.90 -5.95
CA THR A 29 -7.33 -8.59 -5.23
C THR A 29 -7.71 -8.81 -3.77
N ASN A 30 -6.95 -9.65 -3.07
CA ASN A 30 -7.06 -9.80 -1.61
C ASN A 30 -6.71 -8.53 -0.83
N PHE A 31 -6.14 -7.51 -1.49
CA PHE A 31 -5.84 -6.20 -0.89
C PHE A 31 -6.69 -5.05 -1.44
N GLY A 32 -7.75 -5.36 -2.19
CA GLY A 32 -8.66 -4.38 -2.79
C GLY A 32 -8.58 -4.32 -4.31
N PRO A 33 -9.38 -3.42 -4.95
CA PRO A 33 -9.40 -3.29 -6.40
C PRO A 33 -8.10 -2.71 -6.93
N VAL A 34 -7.66 -3.15 -8.10
CA VAL A 34 -6.54 -2.57 -8.85
C VAL A 34 -7.03 -2.24 -10.25
N LYS A 35 -6.79 -1.01 -10.71
CA LYS A 35 -7.04 -0.57 -12.08
C LYS A 35 -5.71 -0.39 -12.78
N LEU A 36 -5.49 -1.08 -13.88
CA LEU A 36 -4.22 -1.07 -14.61
C LEU A 36 -4.41 -0.62 -16.05
N ILE A 37 -3.37 0.02 -16.57
CA ILE A 37 -3.27 0.53 -17.93
C ILE A 37 -1.90 0.15 -18.45
N SER A 38 -1.88 -0.51 -19.60
CA SER A 38 -0.65 -0.84 -20.32
C SER A 38 -0.45 0.16 -21.47
N GLU A 39 0.66 0.88 -21.43
CA GLU A 39 1.03 1.92 -22.40
C GLU A 39 2.55 1.87 -22.64
N ASN A 40 2.98 1.64 -23.88
CA ASN A 40 4.40 1.62 -24.28
C ASN A 40 5.30 0.72 -23.40
N GLY A 41 4.81 -0.48 -23.06
CA GLY A 41 5.51 -1.41 -22.18
C GLY A 41 5.51 -1.04 -20.69
N LEU A 42 4.97 0.13 -20.32
CA LEU A 42 4.73 0.51 -18.93
C LEU A 42 3.32 0.09 -18.52
N ILE A 43 3.21 -0.53 -17.34
CA ILE A 43 1.92 -0.82 -16.71
C ILE A 43 1.79 0.08 -15.48
N TYR A 44 0.70 0.84 -15.37
CA TYR A 44 0.46 1.70 -14.22
C TYR A 44 -1.02 1.77 -13.87
N GLY A 45 -1.32 2.21 -12.65
CA GLY A 45 -2.67 2.60 -12.30
C GLY A 45 -2.94 2.64 -10.80
N ASP A 46 -4.23 2.61 -10.45
CA ASP A 46 -4.69 2.75 -9.07
C ASP A 46 -4.65 1.40 -8.34
N TYR A 47 -4.24 1.44 -7.08
CA TYR A 47 -4.25 0.32 -6.16
C TYR A 47 -5.07 0.66 -4.92
N ALA A 48 -6.10 -0.14 -4.66
CA ALA A 48 -7.09 0.10 -3.62
C ALA A 48 -7.66 1.53 -3.72
N ASN A 49 -7.89 2.18 -2.58
CA ASN A 49 -8.51 3.51 -2.57
C ASN A 49 -7.49 4.66 -2.71
N ASN A 50 -6.22 4.44 -2.36
CA ASN A 50 -5.22 5.50 -2.19
C ASN A 50 -3.80 5.12 -2.65
N GLY A 51 -3.60 3.94 -3.22
CA GLY A 51 -2.30 3.46 -3.65
C GLY A 51 -2.08 3.58 -5.16
N THR A 52 -0.82 3.56 -5.59
CA THR A 52 -0.44 3.55 -7.00
C THR A 52 0.38 2.30 -7.31
N ILE A 53 0.23 1.75 -8.51
CA ILE A 53 1.10 0.70 -9.04
C ILE A 53 1.82 1.20 -10.28
N ILE A 54 3.08 0.78 -10.41
CA ILE A 54 3.87 0.89 -11.63
C ILE A 54 4.67 -0.39 -11.84
N ALA A 55 4.70 -0.92 -13.06
CA ALA A 55 5.25 -2.22 -13.35
C ALA A 55 5.69 -2.39 -14.80
N TYR A 56 6.44 -3.46 -15.03
CA TYR A 56 6.79 -3.98 -16.35
C TYR A 56 6.30 -5.41 -16.49
N GLU A 57 5.86 -5.75 -17.70
CA GLU A 57 5.52 -7.12 -18.08
C GLU A 57 6.79 -7.87 -18.46
N TYR A 58 6.89 -9.10 -17.95
CA TYR A 58 7.89 -10.08 -18.34
C TYR A 58 7.17 -11.34 -18.77
N ALA A 59 7.59 -11.96 -19.86
CA ALA A 59 7.06 -13.24 -20.29
C ALA A 59 8.23 -14.20 -20.50
N ASP A 60 8.11 -15.41 -19.94
CA ASP A 60 8.98 -16.53 -20.25
C ASP A 60 8.20 -17.64 -20.97
N ARG A 61 8.79 -18.83 -21.11
CA ARG A 61 8.14 -19.96 -21.81
C ARG A 61 6.93 -20.53 -21.06
N TYR A 62 6.78 -20.23 -19.77
CA TYR A 62 5.83 -20.88 -18.87
C TYR A 62 4.85 -19.90 -18.22
N TYR A 63 5.25 -18.65 -18.04
CA TYR A 63 4.51 -17.66 -17.28
C TYR A 63 4.55 -16.27 -17.91
N PHE A 64 3.46 -15.55 -17.70
CA PHE A 64 3.40 -14.10 -17.80
C PHE A 64 3.50 -13.52 -16.40
N GLU A 65 4.43 -12.59 -16.22
CA GLU A 65 4.72 -11.97 -14.94
C GLU A 65 4.59 -10.44 -15.03
N LEU A 66 4.13 -9.83 -13.94
CA LEU A 66 4.10 -8.39 -13.76
C LEU A 66 4.99 -8.04 -12.57
N HIS A 67 6.08 -7.35 -12.83
CA HIS A 67 7.05 -6.96 -11.80
C HIS A 67 6.94 -5.48 -11.57
N GLY A 68 6.70 -5.07 -10.33
CA GLY A 68 6.45 -3.66 -10.09
C GLY A 68 6.71 -3.17 -8.69
N ILE A 69 6.43 -1.89 -8.54
CA ILE A 69 6.45 -1.15 -7.30
C ILE A 69 5.01 -0.74 -7.02
N PHE A 70 4.62 -0.89 -5.77
CA PHE A 70 3.40 -0.31 -5.28
C PHE A 70 3.71 0.75 -4.24
N PHE A 71 2.85 1.74 -4.18
CA PHE A 71 2.77 2.67 -3.08
C PHE A 71 1.37 2.58 -2.50
N ASN A 72 1.26 2.61 -1.19
CA ASN A 72 -0.02 2.53 -0.52
C ASN A 72 0.00 3.29 0.81
N GLY A 73 -0.64 4.46 0.86
CA GLY A 73 -0.56 5.35 2.02
C GLY A 73 0.83 5.94 2.15
N ASN A 74 1.62 5.52 3.15
CA ASN A 74 3.03 5.90 3.30
C ASN A 74 3.98 4.72 3.06
N ALA A 75 3.45 3.55 2.70
CA ALA A 75 4.25 2.36 2.52
C ALA A 75 4.60 2.17 1.04
N ARG A 76 5.88 1.93 0.78
CA ARG A 76 6.39 1.57 -0.53
C ARG A 76 6.86 0.12 -0.51
N GLY A 77 6.63 -0.58 -1.60
CA GLY A 77 7.10 -1.94 -1.73
C GLY A 77 7.17 -2.37 -3.18
N LYS A 78 7.53 -3.63 -3.33
CA LYS A 78 7.73 -4.29 -4.59
C LYS A 78 6.83 -5.51 -4.67
N PHE A 79 6.43 -5.90 -5.86
CA PHE A 79 5.55 -7.05 -6.07
C PHE A 79 5.91 -7.80 -7.34
N VAL A 80 5.47 -9.06 -7.37
CA VAL A 80 5.43 -9.88 -8.56
C VAL A 80 4.08 -10.56 -8.64
N TRP A 81 3.42 -10.45 -9.79
CA TRP A 81 2.25 -11.28 -10.13
C TRP A 81 2.61 -12.21 -11.26
N ARG A 82 1.98 -13.38 -11.31
CA ARG A 82 2.21 -14.39 -12.34
C ARG A 82 0.95 -15.18 -12.67
N PHE A 83 0.88 -15.65 -13.91
CA PHE A 83 -0.08 -16.65 -14.38
C PHE A 83 0.48 -17.41 -15.60
N PRO A 84 0.03 -18.64 -15.88
CA PRO A 84 0.63 -19.48 -16.93
C PRO A 84 0.23 -19.07 -18.35
N ASN A 85 -0.99 -18.59 -18.57
CA ASN A 85 -1.46 -18.17 -19.89
C ASN A 85 -2.63 -17.17 -19.81
N LYS A 86 -2.95 -16.51 -20.94
CA LYS A 86 -3.97 -15.45 -21.00
C LYS A 86 -5.37 -15.94 -20.60
N GLU A 87 -5.72 -17.18 -20.94
CA GLU A 87 -7.01 -17.77 -20.57
C GLU A 87 -7.10 -17.96 -19.05
N TYR A 88 -6.02 -18.41 -18.42
CA TYR A 88 -5.91 -18.53 -16.98
C TYR A 88 -6.12 -17.19 -16.26
N LEU A 89 -5.58 -16.09 -16.78
CA LEU A 89 -5.80 -14.76 -16.18
C LEU A 89 -7.28 -14.39 -16.06
N ASN A 90 -8.09 -14.74 -17.06
CA ASN A 90 -9.51 -14.42 -17.07
C ASN A 90 -10.33 -15.40 -16.21
N ASN A 91 -9.96 -16.68 -16.22
CA ASN A 91 -10.71 -17.74 -15.54
C ASN A 91 -10.36 -17.87 -14.06
N SER A 92 -9.06 -17.84 -13.75
CA SER A 92 -8.49 -18.14 -12.43
C SER A 92 -7.75 -16.96 -11.80
N GLY A 93 -7.39 -15.94 -12.59
CA GLY A 93 -6.70 -14.75 -12.09
C GLY A 93 -5.17 -14.91 -12.09
N PHE A 94 -4.52 -14.28 -11.12
CA PHE A 94 -3.09 -14.32 -10.91
C PHE A 94 -2.74 -14.68 -9.47
N THR A 95 -1.52 -15.16 -9.28
CA THR A 95 -0.90 -15.36 -7.97
C THR A 95 0.40 -14.60 -7.90
N GLY A 96 0.91 -14.30 -6.72
CA GLY A 96 2.05 -13.42 -6.59
C GLY A 96 2.46 -13.18 -5.16
N TYR A 97 3.45 -12.31 -4.99
CA TYR A 97 3.93 -11.89 -3.69
C TYR A 97 4.21 -10.39 -3.67
N TYR A 98 4.20 -9.81 -2.48
CA TYR A 98 4.68 -8.47 -2.22
C TYR A 98 5.66 -8.42 -1.07
N ALA A 99 6.52 -7.41 -1.06
CA ALA A 99 7.43 -7.12 0.03
C ALA A 99 7.57 -5.61 0.18
N TYR A 100 7.60 -5.12 1.41
CA TYR A 100 7.90 -3.72 1.65
C TYR A 100 9.39 -3.46 1.45
N ASP A 101 9.69 -2.37 0.74
CA ASP A 101 11.05 -1.95 0.41
C ASP A 101 10.99 -0.46 0.05
N ASN A 102 11.41 0.40 0.98
CA ASN A 102 11.38 1.84 0.76
C ASN A 102 12.50 2.32 -0.19
N THR A 103 13.46 1.45 -0.52
CA THR A 103 14.63 1.77 -1.35
C THR A 103 14.49 1.29 -2.80
N ILE A 104 13.43 0.52 -3.10
CA ILE A 104 13.21 -0.04 -4.42
C ILE A 104 12.88 1.04 -5.43
N THR A 105 13.50 1.01 -6.61
CA THR A 105 13.20 1.92 -7.72
C THR A 105 12.83 1.13 -8.96
N LEU A 106 12.09 1.76 -9.88
CA LEU A 106 11.66 1.08 -11.10
C LEU A 106 12.86 0.64 -11.96
N GLY A 107 13.96 1.40 -11.91
CA GLY A 107 15.24 1.01 -12.50
C GLY A 107 15.84 -0.24 -11.87
N LYS A 108 15.87 -0.33 -10.54
CA LYS A 108 16.33 -1.56 -9.83
C LYS A 108 15.47 -2.77 -10.19
N MET A 109 14.15 -2.59 -10.27
CA MET A 109 13.23 -3.65 -10.71
C MET A 109 13.56 -4.12 -12.13
N LYS A 110 13.78 -3.18 -13.06
CA LYS A 110 14.11 -3.50 -14.45
C LYS A 110 15.43 -4.27 -14.59
N GLN A 111 16.42 -3.94 -13.75
CA GLN A 111 17.73 -4.60 -13.73
C GLN A 111 17.68 -6.03 -13.17
N GLN A 112 16.74 -6.33 -12.26
CA GLN A 112 16.64 -7.65 -11.63
C GLN A 112 16.12 -8.76 -12.57
N SER A 113 15.58 -8.41 -13.74
CA SER A 113 15.21 -9.32 -14.83
C SER A 113 14.23 -10.45 -14.45
N ILE A 114 14.06 -11.44 -15.32
CA ILE A 114 13.11 -12.56 -15.18
C ILE A 114 13.35 -13.40 -13.90
N GLN A 115 14.55 -13.37 -13.30
CA GLN A 115 14.83 -14.07 -12.04
C GLN A 115 14.20 -13.41 -10.80
N TYR A 116 13.45 -12.33 -10.98
CA TYR A 116 12.83 -11.61 -9.87
C TYR A 116 11.86 -12.47 -9.06
N TYR A 117 11.03 -13.31 -9.71
CA TYR A 117 10.13 -14.20 -8.98
C TYR A 117 10.89 -15.23 -8.14
N SER A 118 11.93 -15.87 -8.68
CA SER A 118 12.73 -16.86 -7.93
C SER A 118 13.42 -16.23 -6.73
N ASN A 119 13.91 -15.01 -6.90
CA ASN A 119 14.66 -14.26 -5.88
C ASN A 119 13.77 -13.43 -4.94
N PHE A 120 12.45 -13.52 -5.08
CA PHE A 120 11.53 -12.77 -4.23
C PHE A 120 11.65 -13.26 -2.78
N PRO A 121 12.00 -12.39 -1.81
CA PRO A 121 12.29 -12.81 -0.44
C PRO A 121 11.02 -13.32 0.26
N ASN A 122 11.20 -14.31 1.15
CA ASN A 122 10.22 -14.71 2.17
C ASN A 122 8.79 -14.93 1.63
N LYS A 123 8.64 -15.86 0.68
CA LYS A 123 7.34 -16.29 0.10
C LYS A 123 6.44 -16.97 1.14
N THR A 124 5.91 -16.17 2.06
CA THR A 124 5.01 -16.59 3.13
C THR A 124 3.56 -16.36 2.71
N PRO A 125 2.59 -17.11 3.26
CA PRO A 125 1.17 -16.89 2.99
C PRO A 125 0.71 -15.44 3.25
N GLU A 126 1.29 -14.76 4.24
CA GLU A 126 0.98 -13.37 4.59
C GLU A 126 1.45 -12.37 3.53
N MET A 127 2.43 -12.75 2.73
CA MET A 127 2.96 -11.96 1.61
C MET A 127 2.30 -12.33 0.28
N ALA A 128 1.36 -13.27 0.26
CA ALA A 128 0.68 -13.68 -0.96
C ALA A 128 -0.22 -12.55 -1.49
N TRP A 129 -0.07 -12.24 -2.78
CA TRP A 129 -0.92 -11.32 -3.51
C TRP A 129 -1.64 -12.07 -4.63
N THR A 130 -2.94 -12.28 -4.44
CA THR A 130 -3.79 -12.97 -5.40
C THR A 130 -4.89 -12.05 -5.88
N GLY A 131 -5.37 -12.28 -7.09
CA GLY A 131 -6.47 -11.49 -7.61
C GLY A 131 -7.01 -12.04 -8.91
N ARG A 132 -8.20 -11.58 -9.29
CA ARG A 132 -8.88 -11.96 -10.52
C ARG A 132 -9.26 -10.72 -11.30
N ARG A 133 -9.09 -10.77 -12.62
CA ARG A 133 -9.56 -9.70 -13.51
C ARG A 133 -11.10 -9.69 -13.52
N THR A 134 -11.70 -8.57 -13.17
CA THR A 134 -13.15 -8.37 -13.15
C THR A 134 -13.64 -7.54 -14.32
N ASN A 135 -12.76 -6.77 -14.97
CA ASN A 135 -13.08 -6.00 -16.17
C ASN A 135 -11.86 -5.93 -17.11
N THR A 136 -12.05 -6.18 -18.39
CA THR A 136 -11.00 -6.10 -19.43
C THR A 136 -10.95 -4.73 -20.11
N THR A 137 -11.98 -3.90 -19.95
CA THR A 137 -12.03 -2.55 -20.50
C THR A 137 -10.99 -1.66 -19.85
N LYS A 138 -10.34 -0.82 -20.66
CA LYS A 138 -9.40 0.20 -20.21
C LYS A 138 -10.06 1.13 -19.18
N PRO A 139 -9.52 1.26 -17.97
CA PRO A 139 -9.98 2.24 -16.98
C PRO A 139 -9.91 3.67 -17.53
N VAL A 140 -10.94 4.47 -17.25
CA VAL A 140 -11.05 5.89 -17.68
C VAL A 140 -11.15 6.85 -16.50
N ASP A 141 -10.95 6.35 -15.29
CA ASP A 141 -11.23 7.05 -14.05
C ASP A 141 -10.10 6.92 -13.01
N LEU A 142 -8.84 6.90 -13.45
CA LEU A 142 -7.70 6.90 -12.53
C LEU A 142 -7.74 8.12 -11.59
N LYS A 143 -7.43 7.89 -10.31
CA LYS A 143 -7.48 8.87 -9.22
C LYS A 143 -6.15 9.08 -8.51
N THR A 144 -5.26 8.10 -8.53
CA THR A 144 -4.01 8.13 -7.76
C THR A 144 -2.78 8.11 -8.66
N ALA A 145 -2.78 7.32 -9.74
CA ALA A 145 -1.68 7.27 -10.72
C ALA A 145 -1.90 8.26 -11.88
N VAL A 146 -2.44 9.44 -11.57
CA VAL A 146 -2.92 10.43 -12.55
C VAL A 146 -1.81 10.99 -13.43
N TRP A 147 -0.58 11.09 -12.91
CA TRP A 147 0.57 11.57 -13.68
C TRP A 147 1.24 10.49 -14.52
N SER A 148 1.08 9.21 -14.19
CA SER A 148 1.72 8.12 -14.93
C SER A 148 1.23 8.04 -16.38
N GLY A 149 2.14 7.75 -17.32
CA GLY A 149 1.84 7.60 -18.74
C GLY A 149 2.51 8.64 -19.63
N ARG A 150 2.14 8.65 -20.92
CA ARG A 150 2.72 9.59 -21.90
C ARG A 150 1.90 10.87 -22.00
N TRP A 151 2.60 11.99 -22.06
CA TRP A 151 2.02 13.31 -22.19
C TRP A 151 2.59 14.02 -23.41
N ASN A 152 1.73 14.57 -24.25
CA ASN A 152 2.12 15.51 -25.28
C ASN A 152 2.21 16.90 -24.65
N THR A 153 3.36 17.56 -24.73
CA THR A 153 3.59 18.88 -24.10
C THR A 153 4.00 19.93 -25.11
N THR A 154 4.02 21.19 -24.69
CA THR A 154 4.53 22.32 -25.51
C THR A 154 5.99 22.14 -25.97
N PHE A 155 6.76 21.26 -25.31
CA PHE A 155 8.17 20.98 -25.64
C PHE A 155 8.39 19.57 -26.23
N GLY A 156 7.30 18.87 -26.55
CA GLY A 156 7.29 17.50 -27.07
C GLY A 156 6.80 16.48 -26.05
N ALA A 157 6.85 15.20 -26.41
CA ALA A 157 6.34 14.14 -25.55
C ALA A 157 7.24 13.87 -24.34
N ILE A 158 6.62 13.58 -23.19
CA ILE A 158 7.28 13.09 -21.98
C ILE A 158 6.61 11.82 -21.48
N GLU A 159 7.39 10.99 -20.79
CA GLU A 159 6.87 9.81 -20.09
C GLU A 159 7.07 10.02 -18.59
N LEU A 160 5.96 10.00 -17.85
CA LEU A 160 5.95 10.21 -16.42
C LEU A 160 5.56 8.91 -15.69
N ASN A 161 6.12 8.74 -14.50
CA ASN A 161 6.01 7.60 -13.62
C ASN A 161 5.68 8.10 -12.22
N GLN A 162 4.47 7.83 -11.72
CA GLN A 162 4.04 8.23 -10.40
C GLN A 162 4.06 7.04 -9.42
N VAL A 163 4.72 7.24 -8.27
CA VAL A 163 4.73 6.33 -7.13
C VAL A 163 4.38 7.15 -5.89
N GLY A 164 3.12 7.09 -5.47
CA GLY A 164 2.60 7.95 -4.42
C GLY A 164 2.62 9.42 -4.80
N SER A 165 3.24 10.25 -3.96
CA SER A 165 3.45 11.67 -4.24
C SER A 165 4.67 11.93 -5.14
N ILE A 166 5.54 10.95 -5.39
CA ILE A 166 6.73 11.17 -6.21
C ILE A 166 6.40 10.91 -7.68
N VAL A 167 6.72 11.89 -8.53
CA VAL A 167 6.62 11.77 -9.99
C VAL A 167 8.03 11.90 -10.55
N SER A 168 8.40 10.94 -11.38
CA SER A 168 9.67 10.94 -12.11
C SER A 168 9.40 10.71 -13.59
N GLY A 169 10.32 11.10 -14.47
CA GLY A 169 10.12 10.89 -15.89
C GLY A 169 11.34 11.20 -16.73
N LYS A 170 11.23 10.88 -18.02
CA LYS A 170 12.23 11.25 -19.03
C LYS A 170 11.66 12.33 -19.94
N TYR A 171 12.49 13.32 -20.22
CA TYR A 171 12.26 14.34 -21.22
C TYR A 171 13.16 14.05 -22.42
N LYS A 172 12.58 13.36 -23.43
CA LYS A 172 13.33 12.80 -24.57
C LYS A 172 14.57 12.02 -24.10
N ASP A 173 15.67 12.10 -24.85
CA ASP A 173 16.97 11.55 -24.47
C ASP A 173 17.91 12.59 -23.82
N VAL A 174 17.39 13.80 -23.54
CA VAL A 174 18.19 14.96 -23.11
C VAL A 174 18.04 15.31 -21.63
N GLY A 175 17.05 14.72 -20.93
CA GLY A 175 16.65 15.21 -19.63
C GLY A 175 15.82 14.27 -18.77
N TYR A 176 15.77 14.60 -17.48
CA TYR A 176 14.98 13.92 -16.46
C TYR A 176 14.03 14.91 -15.78
N ILE A 177 12.89 14.42 -15.32
CA ILE A 177 11.91 15.16 -14.53
C ILE A 177 11.78 14.47 -13.19
N GLU A 178 11.81 15.24 -12.10
CA GLU A 178 11.54 14.76 -10.75
C GLU A 178 10.73 15.80 -9.99
N GLY A 179 9.68 15.37 -9.29
CA GLY A 179 8.85 16.27 -8.52
C GLY A 179 7.93 15.58 -7.52
N THR A 180 7.29 16.40 -6.71
CA THR A 180 6.32 15.98 -5.70
C THR A 180 4.92 16.49 -6.05
N PHE A 181 3.98 15.57 -6.19
CA PHE A 181 2.57 15.82 -6.41
C PHE A 181 1.83 15.96 -5.08
N ASN A 182 1.14 17.07 -4.92
CA ASN A 182 0.19 17.30 -3.84
C ASN A 182 -1.22 17.07 -4.38
N LYS A 183 -1.87 15.98 -3.94
CA LYS A 183 -3.20 15.57 -4.38
C LYS A 183 -4.29 16.60 -4.06
N GLU A 184 -4.19 17.29 -2.92
CA GLU A 184 -5.19 18.26 -2.45
C GLU A 184 -5.20 19.52 -3.32
N SER A 185 -4.01 20.07 -3.58
CA SER A 185 -3.84 21.23 -4.45
C SER A 185 -3.81 20.87 -5.93
N GLY A 186 -3.67 19.60 -6.31
CA GLY A 186 -3.50 19.17 -7.69
C GLY A 186 -2.21 19.68 -8.36
N LEU A 187 -1.24 20.15 -7.56
CA LEU A 187 0.02 20.70 -8.04
C LEU A 187 1.13 19.65 -8.02
N LEU A 188 1.86 19.52 -9.12
CA LEU A 188 3.13 18.83 -9.19
C LEU A 188 4.25 19.88 -9.32
N LYS A 189 5.16 19.92 -8.35
CA LYS A 189 6.31 20.83 -8.35
C LYS A 189 7.61 20.05 -8.32
N GLY A 190 8.62 20.53 -9.03
CA GLY A 190 9.89 19.82 -9.06
C GLY A 190 10.95 20.49 -9.89
N THR A 191 11.94 19.67 -10.26
CA THR A 191 13.06 20.04 -11.10
C THR A 191 13.10 19.19 -12.35
N PHE A 192 13.62 19.77 -13.42
CA PHE A 192 13.94 19.03 -14.63
C PHE A 192 15.40 19.30 -15.04
N THR A 193 15.98 18.40 -15.81
CA THR A 193 17.25 18.62 -16.49
C THR A 193 17.05 18.65 -18.00
N ASN A 194 17.87 19.42 -18.69
CA ASN A 194 17.93 19.44 -20.14
C ASN A 194 19.38 19.73 -20.55
N ASP A 195 20.04 18.77 -21.19
CA ASP A 195 21.47 18.81 -21.54
C ASP A 195 22.35 19.19 -20.34
N GLY A 196 22.07 18.57 -19.19
CA GLY A 196 22.80 18.78 -17.93
C GLY A 196 22.44 20.07 -17.18
N LYS A 197 21.66 20.98 -17.77
CA LYS A 197 21.18 22.19 -17.08
C LYS A 197 19.92 21.90 -16.28
N MET A 198 19.93 22.25 -15.00
CA MET A 198 18.77 22.12 -14.11
C MET A 198 17.81 23.32 -14.25
N GLY A 199 16.51 23.05 -14.24
CA GLY A 199 15.44 24.02 -14.13
C GLY A 199 14.34 23.56 -13.18
N TYR A 200 13.35 24.42 -12.96
CA TYR A 200 12.23 24.25 -12.04
C TYR A 200 10.91 24.30 -12.80
N TYR A 201 9.91 23.57 -12.30
CA TYR A 201 8.57 23.56 -12.90
C TYR A 201 7.46 23.43 -11.86
N GLU A 202 6.28 23.88 -12.25
CA GLU A 202 5.03 23.71 -11.52
C GLU A 202 3.89 23.41 -12.51
N PHE A 203 3.25 22.26 -12.36
CA PHE A 203 2.12 21.81 -13.18
C PHE A 203 0.86 21.69 -12.33
N LYS A 204 -0.28 22.16 -12.84
CA LYS A 204 -1.61 22.04 -12.25
C LYS A 204 -2.44 21.08 -13.08
N LEU A 205 -2.77 19.93 -12.50
CA LEU A 205 -3.57 18.92 -13.18
C LEU A 205 -5.04 19.36 -13.35
N SER A 206 -5.61 19.04 -14.50
CA SER A 206 -7.02 19.21 -14.86
C SER A 206 -7.48 18.01 -15.71
N GLY A 207 -7.76 16.89 -15.05
CA GLY A 207 -8.13 15.62 -15.70
C GLY A 207 -6.99 15.06 -16.56
N ASN A 208 -7.20 14.99 -17.87
CA ASN A 208 -6.21 14.53 -18.86
C ASN A 208 -5.38 15.68 -19.45
N ASN A 209 -5.46 16.89 -18.88
CA ASN A 209 -4.64 18.03 -19.23
C ASN A 209 -3.93 18.56 -17.99
N TYR A 210 -2.86 19.30 -18.16
CA TYR A 210 -2.32 20.18 -17.14
C TYR A 210 -1.91 21.51 -17.76
N SER A 211 -2.03 22.57 -16.97
CA SER A 211 -1.37 23.83 -17.25
C SER A 211 -0.10 23.93 -16.41
N GLY A 212 0.92 24.60 -16.91
CA GLY A 212 2.17 24.66 -16.17
C GLY A 212 3.07 25.83 -16.53
N ARG A 213 4.09 26.02 -15.70
CA ARG A 213 5.15 27.00 -15.89
C ARG A 213 6.50 26.42 -15.53
N TRP A 214 7.55 27.00 -16.09
CA TRP A 214 8.92 26.54 -15.87
C TRP A 214 9.91 27.69 -15.86
N GLY A 215 11.13 27.45 -15.39
CA GLY A 215 12.25 28.37 -15.58
C GLY A 215 13.57 27.78 -15.13
N TRP A 216 14.68 28.39 -15.54
CA TRP A 216 16.03 27.96 -15.13
C TRP A 216 16.39 28.33 -13.68
N ASN A 217 15.50 29.04 -12.99
CA ASN A 217 15.63 29.42 -11.59
C ASN A 217 14.28 29.23 -10.87
N PRO A 218 14.24 29.27 -9.53
CA PRO A 218 13.02 29.01 -8.76
C PRO A 218 11.85 29.96 -9.04
N SER A 219 12.09 31.14 -9.64
CA SER A 219 11.02 32.09 -9.99
C SER A 219 10.22 31.68 -11.23
N MET A 220 10.67 30.65 -11.96
CA MET A 220 9.93 30.03 -13.08
C MET A 220 9.47 31.02 -14.18
N THR A 221 10.39 31.88 -14.64
CA THR A 221 10.15 32.91 -15.66
C THR A 221 10.40 32.44 -17.11
N GLY A 222 10.61 31.14 -17.33
CA GLY A 222 10.89 30.54 -18.65
C GLY A 222 9.65 30.39 -19.55
N GLY A 223 8.45 30.52 -18.99
CA GLY A 223 7.20 30.53 -19.75
C GLY A 223 6.27 29.37 -19.41
N LYS A 224 5.30 29.11 -20.30
CA LYS A 224 4.31 28.04 -20.14
C LYS A 224 4.89 26.68 -20.49
N TRP A 225 4.46 25.67 -19.74
CA TRP A 225 4.69 24.27 -20.05
C TRP A 225 3.39 23.52 -19.81
N ASP A 226 2.60 23.41 -20.86
CA ASP A 226 1.28 22.77 -20.81
C ASP A 226 1.38 21.36 -21.41
N GLY A 227 0.46 20.47 -21.02
CA GLY A 227 0.42 19.13 -21.59
C GLY A 227 -0.93 18.43 -21.54
N THR A 228 -1.10 17.49 -22.45
CA THR A 228 -2.28 16.65 -22.60
C THR A 228 -1.85 15.19 -22.62
N LYS A 229 -2.50 14.37 -21.80
CA LYS A 229 -2.24 12.93 -21.70
C LYS A 229 -2.67 12.27 -23.01
N LEU A 230 -1.80 11.41 -23.56
CA LEU A 230 -2.11 10.70 -24.80
C LEU A 230 -3.23 9.68 -24.56
N GLU A 231 -3.10 8.88 -23.50
CA GLU A 231 -4.16 8.01 -23.02
C GLU A 231 -5.08 8.76 -22.06
N LYS A 232 -6.33 9.02 -22.47
CA LYS A 232 -7.32 9.76 -21.67
C LYS A 232 -7.95 8.89 -20.60
N VAL A 233 -7.20 8.67 -19.52
CA VAL A 233 -7.50 7.65 -18.50
C VAL A 233 -7.75 8.22 -17.11
N ASN A 234 -7.48 9.51 -16.91
CA ASN A 234 -7.79 10.18 -15.66
C ASN A 234 -9.26 10.52 -15.61
N SER A 235 -9.84 10.43 -14.41
CA SER A 235 -11.17 10.98 -14.14
C SER A 235 -11.21 12.44 -14.61
N GLN A 236 -12.17 12.79 -15.47
CA GLN A 236 -12.42 14.20 -15.75
C GLN A 236 -12.89 14.84 -14.45
N SER A 237 -12.19 15.89 -13.99
CA SER A 237 -12.76 16.78 -12.98
C SER A 237 -14.07 17.29 -13.55
N VAL A 238 -15.19 16.97 -12.90
CA VAL A 238 -16.50 17.55 -13.21
C VAL A 238 -16.40 19.03 -12.88
N VAL A 239 -15.96 19.82 -13.85
CA VAL A 239 -16.10 21.27 -13.80
C VAL A 239 -17.59 21.51 -14.03
N SER A 240 -18.25 22.03 -13.00
CA SER A 240 -19.66 22.38 -12.99
C SER A 240 -20.11 23.07 -14.29
N SER A 241 -21.02 22.43 -15.02
CA SER A 241 -21.91 23.11 -15.95
C SER A 241 -23.35 22.76 -15.58
N SER A 242 -23.96 23.71 -14.90
CA SER A 242 -25.40 23.84 -14.76
C SER A 242 -26.04 23.95 -16.14
N THR A 243 -26.82 22.96 -16.56
CA THR A 243 -27.97 23.22 -17.42
C THR A 243 -29.07 22.21 -17.07
N SER A 244 -30.09 22.75 -16.44
CA SER A 244 -31.37 22.16 -16.12
C SER A 244 -32.09 21.64 -17.36
N THR A 245 -32.45 20.36 -17.36
CA THR A 245 -33.56 19.84 -18.16
C THR A 245 -34.42 18.92 -17.30
N THR A 246 -35.59 19.48 -16.99
CA THR A 246 -36.90 18.90 -16.70
C THR A 246 -37.03 17.41 -16.41
N SER A 247 -37.54 17.17 -15.21
CA SER A 247 -38.14 15.98 -14.64
C SER A 247 -39.13 15.23 -15.53
N SER A 248 -39.06 13.91 -15.49
CA SER A 248 -40.24 13.02 -15.46
C SER A 248 -39.90 11.79 -14.63
N ALA A 249 -40.75 11.55 -13.64
CA ALA A 249 -40.64 10.51 -12.63
C ALA A 249 -40.79 9.11 -13.22
N LEU A 250 -40.20 8.11 -12.56
CA LEU A 250 -40.95 7.04 -11.87
C LEU A 250 -39.99 6.26 -10.94
N THR A 251 -40.57 5.92 -9.81
CA THR A 251 -40.07 5.19 -8.64
C THR A 251 -39.53 3.79 -8.94
N ASP A 252 -38.41 3.42 -8.33
CA ASP A 252 -38.35 2.14 -7.59
C ASP A 252 -37.26 2.19 -6.52
N SER A 253 -37.62 1.68 -5.35
CA SER A 253 -36.88 1.61 -4.11
C SER A 253 -36.07 0.31 -4.06
N ASP A 254 -34.77 0.39 -3.73
CA ASP A 254 -34.14 -0.38 -2.64
C ASP A 254 -32.61 -0.52 -2.80
N ASN A 255 -31.94 -0.49 -1.65
CA ASN A 255 -30.50 -0.65 -1.39
C ASN A 255 -29.56 0.49 -1.83
N GLU A 256 -29.71 1.61 -1.13
CA GLU A 256 -28.66 2.62 -1.03
C GLU A 256 -27.51 2.09 -0.16
N ILE A 257 -26.46 1.55 -0.79
CA ILE A 257 -25.13 1.53 -0.17
C ILE A 257 -24.69 3.00 -0.14
N VAL A 258 -24.99 3.68 0.96
CA VAL A 258 -24.45 5.01 1.27
C VAL A 258 -22.95 4.86 1.40
N THR A 259 -22.22 4.99 0.29
CA THR A 259 -20.80 5.23 0.35
C THR A 259 -20.62 6.62 0.90
N ASP A 260 -20.25 6.69 2.17
CA ASP A 260 -19.94 7.92 2.89
C ASP A 260 -18.65 8.52 2.32
N GLN A 261 -18.77 9.21 1.18
CA GLN A 261 -17.66 9.56 0.27
C GLN A 261 -16.81 10.75 0.75
N ASN A 262 -17.12 11.38 1.89
CA ASN A 262 -16.45 12.62 2.30
C ASN A 262 -16.06 12.73 3.79
N SER A 263 -16.17 11.67 4.60
CA SER A 263 -15.63 11.73 5.96
C SER A 263 -14.10 11.68 5.90
N SER A 264 -13.45 12.75 6.37
CA SER A 264 -11.99 12.75 6.54
C SER A 264 -11.61 11.65 7.53
N LYS A 265 -10.52 10.92 7.26
CA LYS A 265 -10.07 9.81 8.11
C LYS A 265 -8.71 10.16 8.72
N ALA A 266 -8.55 9.88 10.01
CA ALA A 266 -7.26 9.91 10.68
C ALA A 266 -6.64 8.51 10.64
N THR A 267 -5.32 8.45 10.50
CA THR A 267 -4.60 7.18 10.50
C THR A 267 -3.90 6.94 11.83
N TYR A 268 -4.25 5.83 12.50
CA TYR A 268 -3.61 5.39 13.74
C TYR A 268 -2.77 4.15 13.47
N ARG A 269 -1.48 4.24 13.80
CA ARG A 269 -0.53 3.14 13.74
C ARG A 269 -0.35 2.54 15.11
N ILE A 270 -0.56 1.23 15.22
CA ILE A 270 -0.27 0.42 16.41
C ILE A 270 0.79 -0.59 16.05
N TYR A 271 1.87 -0.69 16.84
CA TYR A 271 2.89 -1.71 16.63
C TYR A 271 3.40 -2.28 17.94
N LEU A 272 3.72 -3.57 17.92
CA LEU A 272 4.34 -4.25 19.04
C LEU A 272 5.82 -3.86 19.08
N ASN A 273 6.24 -3.19 20.14
CA ASN A 273 7.62 -2.75 20.37
C ASN A 273 8.45 -3.88 20.96
N SER A 274 7.95 -4.48 22.04
CA SER A 274 8.65 -5.57 22.70
C SER A 274 7.71 -6.52 23.41
N ILE A 275 8.19 -7.75 23.58
CA ILE A 275 7.61 -8.76 24.47
C ILE A 275 8.60 -8.99 25.59
N ASN A 276 8.16 -8.98 26.85
CA ASN A 276 8.98 -9.36 27.99
C ASN A 276 8.41 -10.60 28.67
N VAL A 277 9.28 -11.55 28.99
CA VAL A 277 8.95 -12.69 29.84
C VAL A 277 9.91 -12.70 31.04
N PRO A 278 9.40 -12.93 32.26
CA PRO A 278 10.24 -12.99 33.44
C PRO A 278 11.14 -14.24 33.38
N THR A 279 12.40 -14.07 33.78
CA THR A 279 13.42 -15.12 33.78
C THR A 279 13.54 -15.85 35.10
N GLU A 280 13.07 -15.26 36.19
CA GLU A 280 13.12 -15.87 37.52
C GLU A 280 11.81 -16.60 37.80
N LEU A 281 11.89 -17.91 38.02
CA LEU A 281 10.90 -18.62 38.84
C LEU A 281 11.25 -18.29 40.29
N GLU A 282 10.35 -17.59 40.99
CA GLU A 282 10.53 -17.22 42.40
C GLU A 282 11.06 -18.42 43.19
N GLY A 283 12.25 -18.26 43.80
CA GLY A 283 12.85 -19.26 44.69
C GLY A 283 13.91 -20.18 44.08
N THR A 284 14.24 -20.08 42.80
CA THR A 284 15.39 -20.81 42.22
C THR A 284 16.46 -19.83 41.74
N MET A 285 17.72 -20.03 42.19
CA MET A 285 18.89 -19.25 41.77
C MET A 285 18.86 -19.04 40.25
N SER A 286 19.19 -17.83 39.80
CA SER A 286 19.30 -17.40 38.40
C SER A 286 20.18 -18.35 37.57
N ILE A 287 19.66 -19.51 37.22
CA ILE A 287 20.15 -20.32 36.12
C ILE A 287 19.70 -19.55 34.91
N SER A 288 20.61 -18.81 34.31
CA SER A 288 20.50 -18.27 32.95
C SER A 288 20.06 -19.42 32.05
N ASN A 289 18.76 -19.64 31.90
CA ASN A 289 18.23 -20.84 31.26
C ASN A 289 18.53 -20.69 29.77
N PRO A 290 19.52 -21.41 29.21
CA PRO A 290 20.07 -21.05 27.91
C PRO A 290 19.16 -21.43 26.73
N LEU A 291 17.97 -21.98 27.00
CA LEU A 291 17.13 -22.67 26.00
C LEU A 291 15.65 -22.28 26.08
N LEU A 292 15.31 -21.04 26.46
CA LEU A 292 13.92 -20.60 26.40
C LEU A 292 13.56 -20.18 24.97
N HIS A 293 12.86 -21.03 24.22
CA HIS A 293 12.31 -20.61 22.92
C HIS A 293 10.88 -20.11 23.08
N LEU A 294 10.65 -18.81 22.83
CA LEU A 294 9.35 -18.20 23.06
C LEU A 294 8.36 -18.50 21.92
N TYR A 295 7.14 -18.90 22.24
CA TYR A 295 6.05 -19.08 21.30
C TYR A 295 4.72 -18.58 21.88
N GLY A 296 3.66 -18.60 21.07
CA GLY A 296 2.35 -18.06 21.40
C GLY A 296 1.95 -16.92 20.47
N PHE A 297 1.10 -16.01 20.96
CA PHE A 297 0.57 -14.92 20.13
C PHE A 297 0.47 -13.59 20.87
N VAL A 298 0.57 -12.50 20.11
CA VAL A 298 0.31 -11.11 20.54
C VAL A 298 -0.45 -10.41 19.42
N GLY A 299 -1.55 -9.73 19.73
CA GLY A 299 -2.42 -9.14 18.71
C GLY A 299 -3.18 -7.89 19.13
N VAL A 300 -3.84 -7.29 18.13
CA VAL A 300 -4.70 -6.11 18.26
C VAL A 300 -5.95 -6.21 17.39
N LYS A 301 -7.07 -5.69 17.91
CA LYS A 301 -8.30 -5.38 17.19
C LYS A 301 -8.75 -3.98 17.55
N VAL A 302 -9.38 -3.30 16.60
CA VAL A 302 -9.96 -1.98 16.81
C VAL A 302 -11.44 -2.07 16.48
N PHE A 303 -12.27 -1.46 17.31
CA PHE A 303 -13.72 -1.46 17.16
C PHE A 303 -14.27 -0.05 17.22
N ARG A 304 -15.28 0.19 16.39
CA ARG A 304 -16.22 1.29 16.51
C ARG A 304 -17.39 0.82 17.35
N VAL A 305 -17.66 1.48 18.46
CA VAL A 305 -18.72 1.09 19.40
C VAL A 305 -19.70 2.25 19.49
N THR A 306 -20.97 1.95 19.26
CA THR A 306 -22.10 2.89 19.37
C THR A 306 -23.20 2.25 20.22
N ASN A 307 -24.26 3.01 20.50
CA ASN A 307 -25.45 2.46 21.15
C ASN A 307 -26.12 1.31 20.36
N SER A 308 -25.88 1.24 19.04
CA SER A 308 -26.47 0.22 18.16
C SER A 308 -25.62 -1.03 18.03
N GLY A 309 -24.37 -1.04 18.48
CA GLY A 309 -23.52 -2.22 18.43
C GLY A 309 -22.02 -1.94 18.38
N ARG A 310 -21.27 -3.00 18.11
CA ARG A 310 -19.80 -3.03 18.08
C ARG A 310 -19.33 -3.58 16.73
N GLU A 311 -18.66 -2.73 15.95
CA GLU A 311 -18.18 -3.04 14.60
C GLU A 311 -16.65 -3.06 14.57
N GLU A 312 -16.04 -4.07 13.97
CA GLU A 312 -14.57 -4.14 13.86
C GLU A 312 -14.05 -3.22 12.74
N ILE A 313 -13.17 -2.28 13.10
CA ILE A 313 -12.39 -1.49 12.15
C ILE A 313 -11.19 -2.35 11.71
N LYS A 314 -11.28 -2.91 10.50
CA LYS A 314 -10.21 -3.75 9.95
C LYS A 314 -8.93 -2.95 9.75
N SER A 315 -7.80 -3.59 10.06
CA SER A 315 -6.49 -3.03 9.78
C SER A 315 -6.30 -2.84 8.27
N PHE A 316 -5.53 -1.82 7.92
CA PHE A 316 -5.23 -1.49 6.55
C PHE A 316 -4.51 -2.64 5.84
N GLY A 317 -4.96 -2.95 4.61
CA GLY A 317 -4.46 -4.09 3.84
C GLY A 317 -4.87 -5.45 4.41
N GLN A 318 -5.89 -5.50 5.28
CA GLN A 318 -6.37 -6.72 5.93
C GLN A 318 -5.23 -7.51 6.60
N LYS A 319 -4.24 -6.80 7.15
CA LYS A 319 -3.13 -7.45 7.86
C LYS A 319 -3.67 -8.27 9.01
N SER A 320 -3.07 -9.44 9.23
CA SER A 320 -3.36 -10.32 10.36
C SER A 320 -3.42 -9.53 11.66
N GLN A 321 -4.44 -9.77 12.49
CA GLN A 321 -4.56 -9.15 13.83
C GLN A 321 -3.36 -9.44 14.75
N TYR A 322 -2.54 -10.44 14.43
CA TYR A 322 -1.39 -10.85 15.24
C TYR A 322 -0.09 -10.16 14.79
N PHE A 323 0.66 -9.59 15.72
CA PHE A 323 2.04 -9.12 15.54
C PHE A 323 3.05 -10.25 15.74
N PHE A 324 2.73 -11.16 16.64
CA PHE A 324 3.48 -12.35 16.95
C PHE A 324 2.47 -13.51 16.95
N ASN A 325 2.76 -14.57 16.22
CA ASN A 325 1.95 -15.79 16.18
C ASN A 325 2.87 -16.95 15.80
N ARG A 326 3.32 -17.70 16.80
CA ARG A 326 4.23 -18.83 16.65
C ARG A 326 3.65 -20.00 17.42
N ASP A 327 3.64 -21.17 16.79
CA ASP A 327 3.41 -22.42 17.51
C ASP A 327 4.72 -22.90 18.17
N GLU A 328 4.63 -24.02 18.87
CA GLU A 328 5.75 -24.62 19.61
C GLU A 328 6.88 -25.13 18.70
N ASP A 329 6.58 -25.46 17.45
CA ASP A 329 7.56 -25.94 16.47
C ASP A 329 8.33 -24.80 15.83
N HIS A 330 7.75 -23.59 15.81
CA HIS A 330 8.35 -22.38 15.27
C HIS A 330 8.69 -21.34 16.35
N ALA A 331 9.02 -21.80 17.56
CA ALA A 331 9.39 -20.93 18.67
C ALA A 331 10.64 -20.06 18.34
N PHE A 332 10.66 -18.84 18.86
CA PHE A 332 11.74 -17.88 18.66
C PHE A 332 13.02 -18.41 19.32
N SER A 333 14.09 -18.61 18.54
CA SER A 333 15.32 -19.26 19.00
C SER A 333 16.25 -18.35 19.80
N GLU A 334 15.99 -17.05 19.87
CA GLU A 334 16.81 -16.14 20.67
C GLU A 334 16.50 -16.29 22.15
N ASN A 335 17.51 -16.69 22.92
CA ASN A 335 17.42 -16.74 24.36
C ASN A 335 17.54 -15.34 24.98
N ARG A 336 16.42 -14.60 25.02
CA ARG A 336 16.36 -13.26 25.58
C ARG A 336 15.07 -13.05 26.37
N GLU A 337 15.20 -12.39 27.52
CA GLU A 337 14.06 -11.99 28.38
C GLU A 337 13.12 -11.03 27.67
N ARG A 338 13.68 -10.28 26.72
CA ARG A 338 13.00 -9.26 25.95
C ARG A 338 13.24 -9.48 24.46
N ILE A 339 12.16 -9.65 23.71
CA ILE A 339 12.17 -9.67 22.25
C ILE A 339 11.76 -8.28 21.78
N TYR A 340 12.65 -7.59 21.08
CA TYR A 340 12.33 -6.35 20.38
C TYR A 340 11.89 -6.66 18.96
N LEU A 341 10.77 -6.08 18.54
CA LEU A 341 10.34 -6.15 17.15
C LEU A 341 10.68 -4.83 16.46
N PRO A 342 11.37 -4.85 15.31
CA PRO A 342 11.76 -3.62 14.63
C PRO A 342 10.51 -2.91 14.10
N GLU A 343 10.51 -1.57 14.11
CA GLU A 343 9.44 -0.72 13.57
C GLU A 343 9.45 -0.77 12.03
N THR A 344 9.01 -1.90 11.49
CA THR A 344 8.91 -2.15 10.05
C THR A 344 7.44 -2.29 9.64
N PRO A 345 7.12 -2.09 8.35
CA PRO A 345 5.78 -2.33 7.82
C PRO A 345 5.17 -3.70 8.11
N ALA A 346 5.96 -4.74 8.34
CA ALA A 346 5.45 -6.05 8.75
C ALA A 346 4.88 -6.04 10.19
N ASN A 347 5.45 -5.21 11.06
CA ASN A 347 5.23 -5.25 12.51
C ASN A 347 4.27 -4.17 13.03
N TYR A 348 3.69 -3.35 12.16
CA TYR A 348 2.65 -2.39 12.52
C TYR A 348 1.30 -2.67 11.85
N ARG A 349 0.24 -2.15 12.45
CA ARG A 349 -1.14 -2.14 11.93
C ARG A 349 -1.60 -0.70 11.86
N ASP A 350 -2.02 -0.28 10.68
CA ASP A 350 -2.59 1.04 10.46
C ASP A 350 -4.11 0.90 10.42
N PHE A 351 -4.83 1.79 11.08
CA PHE A 351 -6.29 1.82 11.12
C PHE A 351 -6.78 3.17 10.63
N TYR A 352 -7.71 3.16 9.67
CA TYR A 352 -8.36 4.37 9.18
C TYR A 352 -9.64 4.59 9.93
N ILE A 353 -9.67 5.65 10.74
CA ILE A 353 -10.77 5.95 11.65
C ILE A 353 -11.37 7.29 11.23
N SER A 354 -12.70 7.34 11.09
CA SER A 354 -13.42 8.57 10.75
C SER A 354 -13.14 9.66 11.79
N THR A 355 -12.76 10.85 11.35
CA THR A 355 -12.57 12.00 12.25
C THR A 355 -13.89 12.41 12.91
N THR A 356 -15.01 12.23 12.22
CA THR A 356 -16.36 12.42 12.77
C THR A 356 -16.64 11.45 13.90
N ASP A 357 -16.29 10.16 13.74
CA ASP A 357 -16.46 9.18 14.82
C ASP A 357 -15.57 9.51 16.02
N ILE A 358 -14.32 9.95 15.79
CA ILE A 358 -13.40 10.35 16.87
C ILE A 358 -13.94 11.56 17.65
N ALA A 359 -14.59 12.50 16.96
CA ALA A 359 -15.17 13.71 17.57
C ALA A 359 -16.54 13.47 18.20
N ASN A 360 -17.19 12.33 17.93
CA ASN A 360 -18.55 12.06 18.38
C ASN A 360 -18.54 11.44 19.80
N PRO A 361 -19.11 12.11 20.82
CA PRO A 361 -19.14 11.58 22.18
C PRO A 361 -19.97 10.30 22.34
N ASN A 362 -20.83 9.98 21.38
CA ASN A 362 -21.65 8.76 21.36
C ASN A 362 -20.96 7.58 20.64
N VAL A 363 -19.73 7.77 20.16
CA VAL A 363 -18.94 6.74 19.49
C VAL A 363 -17.66 6.52 20.27
N ALA A 364 -17.45 5.31 20.76
CA ALA A 364 -16.18 4.90 21.35
C ALA A 364 -15.35 4.14 20.33
N ILE A 365 -14.07 4.51 20.21
CA ILE A 365 -13.08 3.71 19.50
C ILE A 365 -12.38 2.84 20.53
N GLU A 366 -12.71 1.55 20.56
CA GLU A 366 -12.07 0.58 21.44
C GLU A 366 -10.89 -0.09 20.73
N VAL A 367 -9.79 -0.25 21.46
CA VAL A 367 -8.62 -1.00 21.04
C VAL A 367 -8.43 -2.16 22.00
N GLU A 368 -8.60 -3.36 21.47
CA GLU A 368 -8.43 -4.60 22.19
C GLU A 368 -7.02 -5.15 21.91
N LEU A 369 -6.22 -5.28 22.95
CA LEU A 369 -4.86 -5.81 22.90
C LEU A 369 -4.83 -7.13 23.68
N TRP A 370 -4.12 -8.14 23.18
CA TRP A 370 -3.98 -9.41 23.89
C TRP A 370 -2.66 -10.11 23.61
N HIS A 371 -2.27 -10.97 24.53
CA HIS A 371 -1.21 -11.95 24.32
C HIS A 371 -1.46 -13.25 25.08
N HIS A 372 -0.86 -14.35 24.61
CA HIS A 372 -0.63 -15.58 25.36
C HIS A 372 0.74 -16.09 24.97
N LEU A 373 1.65 -16.17 25.94
CA LEU A 373 3.05 -16.49 25.68
C LEU A 373 3.45 -17.74 26.43
N LYS A 374 4.27 -18.57 25.79
CA LYS A 374 4.80 -19.82 26.33
C LYS A 374 6.27 -19.94 26.00
N GLY A 375 7.01 -20.62 26.85
CA GLY A 375 8.43 -20.88 26.67
C GLY A 375 8.71 -22.36 26.53
N LYS A 376 9.24 -22.78 25.38
CA LYS A 376 9.73 -24.14 25.16
C LYS A 376 11.00 -24.33 25.95
N ARG A 377 11.10 -25.45 26.68
CA ARG A 377 12.28 -25.85 27.48
C ARG A 377 12.33 -27.37 27.61
N PRO A 378 13.48 -27.98 27.98
CA PRO A 378 13.50 -29.40 28.34
C PRO A 378 12.48 -29.71 29.43
N GLY A 379 11.60 -30.69 29.19
CA GLY A 379 10.51 -31.05 30.09
C GLY A 379 9.22 -30.27 29.83
N ILE A 380 8.55 -29.81 30.89
CA ILE A 380 7.26 -29.12 30.79
C ILE A 380 7.47 -27.67 30.35
N ASN A 381 6.85 -27.26 29.24
CA ASN A 381 6.89 -25.88 28.76
C ASN A 381 6.37 -24.88 29.81
N ALA A 382 6.98 -23.70 29.86
CA ALA A 382 6.50 -22.61 30.69
C ALA A 382 5.28 -21.95 30.05
N ASP A 383 4.23 -21.68 30.83
CA ASP A 383 3.08 -20.86 30.40
C ASP A 383 3.12 -19.52 31.15
N TYR A 384 3.29 -18.43 30.40
CA TYR A 384 3.40 -17.08 30.95
C TYR A 384 2.05 -16.34 31.00
N GLY A 385 0.96 -17.09 30.86
CA GLY A 385 -0.40 -16.61 30.98
C GLY A 385 -0.94 -15.94 29.72
N LYS A 386 -2.25 -15.74 29.73
CA LYS A 386 -3.01 -15.04 28.70
C LYS A 386 -3.57 -13.75 29.28
N THR A 387 -3.32 -12.64 28.61
CA THR A 387 -3.86 -11.32 28.95
C THR A 387 -4.70 -10.79 27.79
N ARG A 388 -5.80 -10.12 28.11
CA ARG A 388 -6.61 -9.35 27.16
C ARG A 388 -7.06 -8.06 27.85
N GLN A 389 -6.86 -6.93 27.20
CA GLN A 389 -7.25 -5.62 27.71
C GLN A 389 -7.91 -4.81 26.60
N THR A 390 -9.04 -4.19 26.91
CA THR A 390 -9.72 -3.26 26.02
C THR A 390 -9.58 -1.86 26.58
N LEU A 391 -9.05 -0.95 25.76
CA LEU A 391 -8.85 0.46 26.10
C LEU A 391 -9.59 1.31 25.08
N THR A 392 -10.12 2.46 25.47
CA THR A 392 -10.51 3.46 24.47
C THR A 392 -9.27 4.03 23.80
N LEU A 393 -9.39 4.49 22.56
CA LEU A 393 -8.30 5.14 21.84
C LEU A 393 -7.72 6.33 22.63
N ALA A 394 -8.57 7.07 23.36
CA ALA A 394 -8.13 8.14 24.24
C ALA A 394 -7.26 7.63 25.40
N GLN A 395 -7.68 6.56 26.09
CA GLN A 395 -6.87 5.92 27.15
C GLN A 395 -5.54 5.40 26.62
N LEU A 396 -5.58 4.79 25.43
CA LEU A 396 -4.42 4.25 24.75
C LEU A 396 -3.38 5.35 24.43
N LEU A 397 -3.83 6.48 23.88
CA LEU A 397 -2.98 7.64 23.59
C LEU A 397 -2.46 8.32 24.87
N ALA A 398 -3.28 8.38 25.93
CA ALA A 398 -2.85 8.90 27.22
C ALA A 398 -1.73 8.04 27.83
N ALA A 399 -1.89 6.71 27.81
CA ALA A 399 -0.86 5.78 28.26
C ALA A 399 0.44 5.90 27.44
N GLN A 400 0.31 5.99 26.10
CA GLN A 400 1.43 6.25 25.21
C GLN A 400 2.15 7.55 25.56
N ASN A 401 1.44 8.65 25.79
CA ASN A 401 2.04 9.94 26.11
C ASN A 401 2.72 9.95 27.49
N ALA A 402 2.15 9.22 28.46
CA ALA A 402 2.69 9.17 29.81
C ALA A 402 3.97 8.32 29.91
N LYS A 403 4.03 7.17 29.23
CA LYS A 403 5.12 6.19 29.37
C LYS A 403 6.01 6.03 28.14
N GLY A 404 5.61 6.61 27.00
CA GLY A 404 6.21 6.34 25.69
C GLY A 404 5.78 5.00 25.08
N TYR A 405 4.91 4.23 25.74
CA TYR A 405 4.35 2.96 25.26
C TYR A 405 3.07 2.61 26.03
N VAL A 406 2.29 1.70 25.47
CA VAL A 406 1.17 1.03 26.14
C VAL A 406 1.61 -0.38 26.52
N GLU A 407 1.56 -0.72 27.80
CA GLU A 407 1.89 -2.06 28.29
C GLU A 407 0.63 -2.78 28.69
N ILE A 408 0.49 -4.03 28.24
CA ILE A 408 -0.50 -4.97 28.76
C ILE A 408 0.24 -6.17 29.34
N GLY A 409 -0.43 -6.84 30.27
CA GLY A 409 0.21 -7.86 31.10
C GLY A 409 0.82 -7.24 32.36
N ALA A 410 1.13 -8.09 33.33
CA ALA A 410 1.58 -7.71 34.67
C ALA A 410 0.67 -6.68 35.38
N SER A 411 -0.53 -7.10 35.77
CA SER A 411 -1.22 -6.54 36.94
C SER A 411 -1.92 -7.66 37.71
N CYS A 412 -1.67 -7.68 39.03
CA CYS A 412 -2.24 -8.55 40.03
C CYS A 412 -3.76 -8.33 40.14
N GLU A 413 -4.56 -9.40 40.06
CA GLU A 413 -5.82 -9.40 40.79
C GLU A 413 -5.47 -9.33 42.29
N VAL A 414 -5.89 -8.24 42.94
CA VAL A 414 -5.80 -8.12 44.40
C VAL A 414 -6.76 -9.15 45.00
N GLY A 415 -6.22 -10.27 45.49
CA GLY A 415 -6.98 -11.20 46.34
C GLY A 415 -6.85 -12.70 46.05
N ILE A 416 -6.11 -13.14 45.03
CA ILE A 416 -5.90 -14.58 44.77
C ILE A 416 -4.41 -14.87 44.61
N LEU A 417 -3.92 -15.85 45.36
CA LEU A 417 -2.51 -16.23 45.54
C LEU A 417 -1.62 -16.03 44.30
N GLN A 418 -0.65 -15.13 44.47
CA GLN A 418 0.45 -14.79 43.57
C GLN A 418 1.36 -16.01 43.36
N ASN A 419 1.39 -16.56 42.16
CA ASN A 419 2.46 -17.47 41.75
C ASN A 419 2.60 -17.56 40.22
N ARG A 420 2.46 -16.44 39.51
CA ARG A 420 2.61 -16.42 38.04
C ARG A 420 3.54 -15.31 37.58
N ASN A 421 4.68 -15.77 37.11
CA ASN A 421 5.60 -15.18 36.16
C ASN A 421 4.86 -14.53 34.97
N ASN A 422 4.43 -13.28 35.15
CA ASN A 422 3.59 -12.58 34.17
C ASN A 422 4.42 -12.03 33.01
N SER A 423 4.11 -12.49 31.80
CA SER A 423 4.61 -11.85 30.58
C SER A 423 3.95 -10.48 30.36
N THR A 424 4.66 -9.59 29.65
CA THR A 424 4.14 -8.29 29.23
C THR A 424 4.38 -8.05 27.74
N ALA A 425 3.46 -7.32 27.10
CA ALA A 425 3.59 -6.85 25.73
C ALA A 425 3.51 -5.33 25.69
N ARG A 426 4.51 -4.68 25.09
CA ARG A 426 4.59 -3.22 24.93
C ARG A 426 4.26 -2.82 23.52
N PHE A 427 3.27 -1.97 23.37
CA PHE A 427 2.81 -1.41 22.12
C PHE A 427 3.18 0.06 22.02
N ASN A 428 3.43 0.52 20.81
CA ASN A 428 3.49 1.93 20.50
C ASN A 428 2.28 2.31 19.64
N VAL A 429 1.76 3.51 19.89
CA VAL A 429 0.57 4.03 19.22
C VAL A 429 0.85 5.43 18.74
N LYS A 430 0.66 5.71 17.45
CA LYS A 430 0.94 7.01 16.85
C LYS A 430 -0.18 7.40 15.88
N ARG A 431 -0.63 8.65 15.94
CA ARG A 431 -1.39 9.27 14.85
C ARG A 431 -0.37 9.73 13.80
N ILE A 432 -0.49 9.26 12.56
CA ILE A 432 0.52 9.52 11.52
C ILE A 432 0.06 10.50 10.44
N GLN A 433 -1.26 10.74 10.30
CA GLN A 433 -1.89 11.71 9.40
C GLN A 433 -3.22 12.19 10.01
#